data_AF-A0A258LM31-F1
#
_entry.id   AF-A0A258LM31-F1
#
_cell.length_a   1.000
_cell.length_b   1.000
_cell.length_c   1.000
_cell.angle_alpha   90.00
_cell.angle_beta   90.00
_cell.angle_gamma   90.00
#
_symmetry.space_group_name_H-M   'P 1'
#
loop_
_entity.id
_entity.type
_entity.pdbx_description
1 polymer ?
#
loop_
_entity_poly.entity_id
_entity_poly.type
_entity_poly.pdbx_seq_one_letter_code
_entity_poly.pdbx_strand_id
1 'polypeptide(L)'
;MLKVGAIGAVVLSIAGCNPTDSAAHAGAKEQARPVLARTVAYEPQTSSRSLVGVIRARVESDLGFRVQGKVAKRLVSVGDTVRAGDALATLDEIDLGLQVAQAEAERAAAEATRAQAEAEFNRAE
;
A
#
# COMPACT_ATOMS: atom_id res chain seq x y z
N MET A 1 -64.28 43.41 71.92
CA MET A 1 -63.72 44.78 71.82
C MET A 1 -62.49 44.70 70.93
N LEU A 2 -62.60 45.10 69.66
CA LEU A 2 -62.16 46.41 69.14
C LEU A 2 -60.61 46.48 69.11
N LYS A 3 -59.92 46.60 67.97
CA LYS A 3 -59.89 47.72 67.01
C LYS A 3 -59.18 47.20 65.73
N VAL A 4 -59.78 47.16 64.54
CA VAL A 4 -60.01 48.27 63.57
C VAL A 4 -58.78 49.15 63.37
N GLY A 5 -57.81 48.66 62.58
CA GLY A 5 -56.61 49.42 62.18
C GLY A 5 -55.95 48.90 60.91
N ALA A 6 -56.69 48.17 60.06
CA ALA A 6 -56.10 47.39 58.96
C ALA A 6 -56.86 47.50 57.62
N ILE A 7 -57.57 48.61 57.37
CA ILE A 7 -58.37 48.77 56.13
C ILE A 7 -57.79 49.85 55.18
N GLY A 8 -56.85 50.68 55.62
CA GLY A 8 -56.30 51.77 54.79
C GLY A 8 -55.16 51.41 53.83
N ALA A 9 -54.44 50.30 54.05
CA ALA A 9 -53.16 50.03 53.36
C ALA A 9 -53.19 48.92 52.29
N VAL A 10 -54.34 48.26 52.08
CA VAL A 10 -54.46 47.11 51.14
C VAL A 10 -55.04 47.51 49.78
N VAL A 11 -55.54 48.74 49.63
CA VAL A 11 -56.13 49.23 48.36
C VAL A 11 -55.07 49.78 47.38
N LEU A 12 -53.82 49.94 47.81
CA LEU A 12 -52.75 50.52 46.98
C LEU A 12 -51.91 49.49 46.20
N SER A 13 -52.23 48.20 46.29
CA SER A 13 -51.43 47.11 45.71
C SER A 13 -52.06 46.42 44.49
N ILE A 14 -53.13 46.98 43.90
CA ILE A 14 -53.83 46.38 42.73
C ILE A 14 -53.66 47.23 41.45
N ALA A 15 -52.65 48.10 41.39
CA ALA A 15 -52.23 48.70 40.12
C ALA A 15 -51.36 47.71 39.31
N GLY A 16 -51.95 46.56 38.94
CA GLY A 16 -51.43 45.66 37.92
C GLY A 16 -51.78 46.23 36.55
N CYS A 17 -50.88 47.01 35.97
CA CYS A 17 -51.04 47.55 34.62
C CYS A 17 -50.74 46.44 33.60
N ASN A 18 -51.78 45.70 33.19
CA ASN A 18 -51.74 44.90 31.97
C ASN A 18 -51.92 45.86 30.78
N PRO A 19 -50.95 46.01 29.86
CA PRO A 19 -51.25 46.59 28.57
C PRO A 19 -52.14 45.58 27.82
N THR A 20 -53.46 45.81 27.90
CA THR A 20 -54.41 45.24 26.96
C THR A 20 -54.16 45.90 25.60
N ASP A 21 -53.24 45.32 24.83
CA ASP A 21 -53.20 45.48 23.38
C ASP A 21 -54.45 44.81 22.80
N SER A 22 -55.57 45.52 22.86
CA SER A 22 -56.85 45.13 22.28
C SER A 22 -57.40 46.29 21.46
N ALA A 23 -56.62 46.71 20.46
CA ALA A 23 -57.08 47.55 19.36
C ALA A 23 -56.11 47.50 18.16
N ALA A 24 -55.67 46.31 17.72
CA ALA A 24 -54.88 46.19 16.48
C ALA A 24 -54.97 44.80 15.82
N HIS A 25 -56.15 44.18 15.78
CA HIS A 25 -56.39 43.00 14.93
C HIS A 25 -57.52 43.27 13.94
N ALA A 26 -57.32 44.31 13.12
CA ALA A 26 -58.05 44.50 11.88
C ALA A 26 -57.03 44.88 10.80
N GLY A 27 -56.53 43.87 10.08
CA GLY A 27 -55.77 44.08 8.84
C GLY A 27 -54.25 43.91 8.89
N ALA A 28 -53.67 43.15 9.82
CA ALA A 28 -52.26 42.77 9.71
C ALA A 28 -52.11 41.72 8.61
N LYS A 29 -51.76 42.15 7.38
CA LYS A 29 -51.14 41.27 6.39
C LYS A 29 -50.05 40.50 7.11
N GLU A 30 -50.16 39.17 7.10
CA GLU A 30 -49.20 38.27 7.73
C GLU A 30 -47.77 38.74 7.41
N GLN A 31 -47.09 39.32 8.41
CA GLN A 31 -45.75 39.84 8.22
C GLN A 31 -44.85 38.63 8.06
N ALA A 32 -44.45 38.34 6.82
CA ALA A 32 -43.57 37.24 6.49
C ALA A 32 -42.30 37.35 7.35
N ARG A 33 -42.15 36.41 8.28
CA ARG A 33 -41.01 36.38 9.21
C ARG A 33 -39.78 35.96 8.41
N PRO A 34 -38.72 36.77 8.36
CA PRO A 34 -37.53 36.40 7.60
C PRO A 34 -36.91 35.13 8.19
N VAL A 35 -36.59 34.19 7.32
CA VAL A 35 -35.90 32.93 7.66
C VAL A 35 -34.52 32.93 7.02
N LEU A 36 -33.56 32.35 7.73
CA LEU A 36 -32.21 32.13 7.19
C LEU A 36 -32.27 30.99 6.18
N ALA A 37 -32.13 31.33 4.90
CA ALA A 37 -31.97 30.37 3.82
C ALA A 37 -30.55 30.46 3.24
N ARG A 38 -29.99 29.31 2.87
CA ARG A 38 -28.75 29.22 2.09
C ARG A 38 -29.03 28.36 0.86
N THR A 39 -28.66 28.87 -0.30
CA THR A 39 -28.70 28.08 -1.54
C THR A 39 -27.66 26.98 -1.45
N VAL A 40 -28.10 25.73 -1.62
CA VAL A 40 -27.21 24.57 -1.73
C VAL A 40 -27.06 24.20 -3.20
N ALA A 41 -25.85 23.83 -3.58
CA ALA A 41 -25.54 23.28 -4.89
C ALA A 41 -24.98 21.88 -4.70
N TYR A 42 -25.24 20.99 -5.66
CA TYR A 42 -24.61 19.67 -5.68
C TYR A 42 -23.15 19.81 -6.08
N GLU A 43 -22.25 19.55 -5.14
CA GLU A 43 -20.82 19.39 -5.40
C GLU A 43 -20.40 17.92 -5.21
N PRO A 44 -19.62 17.34 -6.14
CA PRO A 44 -19.05 16.02 -5.95
C PRO A 44 -18.11 16.01 -4.74
N GLN A 45 -18.56 15.42 -3.64
CA GLN A 45 -17.74 15.30 -2.44
C GLN A 45 -16.82 14.08 -2.58
N THR A 46 -15.57 14.28 -2.98
CA THR A 46 -14.58 13.21 -3.02
C THR A 46 -14.06 12.95 -1.61
N SER A 47 -14.44 11.82 -1.01
CA SER A 47 -13.82 11.36 0.25
C SER A 47 -12.42 10.82 -0.05
N SER A 48 -11.38 11.52 0.38
CA SER A 48 -10.03 10.95 0.36
C SER A 48 -9.95 9.86 1.42
N ARG A 49 -9.56 8.65 1.01
CA ARG A 49 -9.30 7.54 1.93
C ARG A 49 -7.80 7.33 1.97
N SER A 50 -7.22 7.41 3.16
CA SER A 50 -5.85 6.99 3.41
C SER A 50 -5.87 5.54 3.89
N LEU A 51 -5.10 4.69 3.23
CA LEU A 51 -4.94 3.30 3.60
C LEU A 51 -3.46 3.01 3.83
N VAL A 52 -3.17 2.10 4.75
CA VAL A 52 -1.81 1.61 4.96
C VAL A 52 -1.50 0.51 3.94
N GLY A 53 -0.27 0.49 3.46
CA GLY A 53 0.21 -0.51 2.50
C GLY A 53 1.72 -0.64 2.58
N VAL A 54 2.23 -1.77 2.11
CA VAL A 54 3.67 -2.02 2.00
C VAL A 54 4.08 -2.04 0.53
N ILE A 55 5.18 -1.36 0.21
CA ILE A 55 5.78 -1.40 -1.13
C ILE A 55 6.76 -2.57 -1.16
N ARG A 56 6.68 -3.39 -2.21
CA ARG A 56 7.63 -4.48 -2.49
C ARG A 56 8.14 -4.38 -3.92
N ALA A 57 9.28 -5.01 -4.17
CA ALA A 57 9.79 -5.15 -5.52
C ALA A 57 8.77 -5.88 -6.41
N ARG A 58 8.63 -5.44 -7.66
CA ARG A 58 7.77 -6.13 -8.64
C ARG A 58 8.27 -7.56 -8.89
N VAL A 59 9.59 -7.74 -8.89
CA VAL A 59 10.28 -9.02 -9.06
C VAL A 59 11.37 -9.08 -8.01
N GLU A 60 11.38 -10.17 -7.24
CA GLU A 60 12.39 -10.48 -6.25
C GLU A 60 12.96 -11.85 -6.61
N SER A 61 14.28 -11.91 -6.78
CA SER A 61 14.98 -13.13 -7.20
C SER A 61 15.87 -13.59 -6.06
N ASP A 62 15.54 -14.74 -5.48
CA ASP A 62 16.41 -15.42 -4.54
C ASP A 62 17.45 -16.23 -5.33
N LEU A 63 18.69 -15.76 -5.33
CA LEU A 63 19.76 -16.34 -6.15
C LEU A 63 20.46 -17.45 -5.38
N GLY A 64 20.27 -18.68 -5.84
CA GLY A 64 20.98 -19.86 -5.37
C GLY A 64 21.91 -20.45 -6.42
N PHE A 65 22.85 -21.28 -5.97
CA PHE A 65 23.71 -22.04 -6.88
C PHE A 65 22.98 -23.28 -7.40
N ARG A 66 23.14 -23.58 -8.69
CA ARG A 66 22.51 -24.75 -9.35
C ARG A 66 23.17 -26.07 -8.98
N VAL A 67 24.44 -26.00 -8.59
CA VAL A 67 25.25 -27.14 -8.16
C VAL A 67 25.71 -26.90 -6.73
N GLN A 68 25.91 -28.00 -5.99
CA GLN A 68 26.50 -27.92 -4.66
C GLN A 68 27.98 -27.56 -4.80
N GLY A 69 28.46 -26.65 -3.98
CA GLY A 69 29.85 -26.21 -4.01
C GLY A 69 30.13 -25.14 -2.97
N LYS A 70 31.40 -24.97 -2.63
CA LYS A 70 31.85 -23.88 -1.74
C LYS A 70 32.06 -22.63 -2.57
N VAL A 71 31.74 -21.47 -2.02
CA VAL A 71 32.05 -20.18 -2.69
C VAL A 71 33.54 -19.92 -2.57
N ALA A 72 34.23 -19.87 -3.71
CA ALA A 72 35.65 -19.54 -3.77
C ALA A 72 35.88 -18.04 -3.70
N LYS A 73 35.11 -17.25 -4.46
CA LYS A 73 35.23 -15.79 -4.51
C LYS A 73 33.87 -15.12 -4.72
N ARG A 74 33.70 -13.94 -4.13
CA ARG A 74 32.58 -13.04 -4.38
C ARG A 74 33.06 -11.86 -5.23
N LEU A 75 32.38 -11.60 -6.33
CA LEU A 75 32.79 -10.62 -7.34
C LEU A 75 32.07 -9.27 -7.21
N VAL A 76 30.95 -9.25 -6.47
CA VAL A 76 30.11 -8.06 -6.29
C VAL A 76 29.85 -7.76 -4.80
N SER A 77 29.54 -6.52 -4.46
CA SER A 77 29.21 -6.08 -3.12
C SER A 77 27.72 -5.80 -2.93
N VAL A 78 27.31 -5.76 -1.66
CA VAL A 78 25.91 -5.46 -1.31
C VAL A 78 25.61 -4.02 -1.72
N GLY A 79 24.54 -3.85 -2.50
CA GLY A 79 24.12 -2.55 -3.04
C GLY A 79 24.57 -2.28 -4.46
N ASP A 80 25.42 -3.13 -5.04
CA ASP A 80 25.86 -2.97 -6.43
C ASP A 80 24.72 -3.27 -7.41
N THR A 81 24.68 -2.52 -8.50
CA THR A 81 23.75 -2.78 -9.61
C THR A 81 24.39 -3.75 -10.59
N VAL A 82 23.70 -4.85 -10.87
CA VAL A 82 24.18 -5.93 -11.75
C VAL A 82 23.23 -6.14 -12.93
N ARG A 83 23.75 -6.71 -14.02
CA ARG A 83 22.98 -7.05 -15.22
C ARG A 83 22.85 -8.55 -15.37
N ALA A 84 21.89 -8.97 -16.20
CA ALA A 84 21.73 -10.38 -16.54
C ALA A 84 23.00 -10.90 -17.23
N GLY A 85 23.53 -12.01 -16.72
CA GLY A 85 24.77 -12.63 -17.20
C GLY A 85 26.01 -12.25 -16.40
N ASP A 86 25.95 -11.27 -15.50
CA ASP A 86 27.10 -10.90 -14.66
C ASP A 86 27.39 -11.99 -13.63
N ALA A 87 28.66 -12.38 -13.51
CA ALA A 87 29.10 -13.32 -12.50
C ALA A 87 29.14 -12.64 -11.13
N LEU A 88 28.32 -13.13 -10.19
CA LEU A 88 28.23 -12.57 -8.84
C LEU A 88 29.24 -13.20 -7.87
N ALA A 89 29.49 -14.50 -8.06
CA ALA A 89 30.41 -15.30 -7.27
C ALA A 89 30.90 -16.49 -8.09
N THR A 90 32.09 -17.00 -7.76
CA THR A 90 32.64 -18.22 -8.33
C THR A 90 32.64 -19.32 -7.27
N LEU A 91 32.30 -20.53 -7.66
CA LEU A 91 32.42 -21.71 -6.80
C LEU A 91 33.84 -22.26 -6.86
N ASP A 92 34.19 -23.10 -5.89
CA ASP A 92 35.38 -23.94 -5.95
C ASP A 92 35.12 -25.08 -6.96
N GLU A 93 35.89 -25.10 -8.04
CA GLU A 93 35.67 -25.92 -9.22
C GLU A 93 36.61 -27.12 -9.31
N ILE A 94 37.45 -27.40 -8.30
CA ILE A 94 38.48 -28.45 -8.39
C ILE A 94 37.86 -29.80 -8.80
N ASP A 95 36.84 -30.26 -8.08
CA ASP A 95 36.21 -31.56 -8.36
C ASP A 95 35.48 -31.59 -9.70
N LEU A 96 34.82 -30.48 -10.07
CA LEU A 96 34.13 -30.35 -11.36
C LEU A 96 35.14 -30.35 -12.51
N GLY A 97 36.28 -29.66 -12.35
CA GLY A 97 37.35 -29.62 -13.33
C GLY A 97 37.97 -31.00 -13.56
N LEU A 98 38.15 -31.80 -12.50
CA LEU A 98 38.62 -33.19 -12.63
C LEU A 98 37.60 -34.06 -13.38
N GLN A 99 36.30 -33.90 -13.11
CA GLN A 99 35.25 -34.62 -13.85
C GLN A 99 35.23 -34.25 -15.34
N VAL A 100 35.41 -32.97 -15.66
CA VAL A 100 35.50 -32.50 -17.05
C VAL A 100 36.71 -33.11 -17.74
N ALA A 101 37.90 -33.07 -17.11
CA ALA A 101 39.12 -33.65 -17.66
C ALA A 101 38.99 -35.17 -17.90
N GLN A 102 38.32 -35.88 -16.98
CA GLN A 102 38.02 -37.30 -17.16
C GLN A 102 37.10 -37.53 -18.38
N ALA A 103 36.01 -36.78 -18.48
CA ALA A 103 35.06 -36.91 -19.59
C ALA A 103 35.72 -36.58 -20.95
N GLU A 104 36.63 -35.61 -20.99
CA GLU A 104 37.42 -35.29 -22.18
C GLU A 104 38.36 -36.43 -22.58
N ALA A 105 39.02 -37.08 -21.62
CA ALA A 105 39.88 -38.23 -21.87
C ALA A 105 39.07 -39.44 -22.40
N GLU A 106 37.90 -39.71 -21.82
CA GLU A 106 36.98 -40.75 -22.27
C GLU A 106 36.49 -40.48 -23.71
N ARG A 107 36.15 -39.22 -24.00
CA ARG A 107 35.79 -38.79 -25.36
C ARG A 107 36.94 -39.03 -26.35
N ALA A 108 38.16 -38.63 -26.00
CA ALA A 108 39.33 -38.82 -26.87
C ALA A 108 39.62 -40.30 -27.13
N ALA A 109 39.48 -41.17 -26.13
CA ALA A 109 39.62 -42.61 -26.29
C ALA A 109 38.56 -43.18 -27.24
N ALA A 110 37.30 -42.78 -27.08
CA ALA A 110 36.22 -43.21 -27.97
C ALA A 110 36.43 -42.75 -29.42
N GLU A 111 36.90 -41.51 -29.62
CA GLU A 111 37.25 -40.99 -30.94
C GLU A 111 38.40 -41.77 -31.59
N ALA A 112 39.42 -42.14 -30.82
CA ALA A 112 40.52 -42.97 -31.30
C ALA A 112 40.03 -44.38 -31.69
N THR A 113 39.19 -45.02 -30.88
CA THR A 113 38.60 -46.33 -31.20
C THR A 113 37.74 -46.25 -32.47
N ARG A 114 36.93 -45.20 -32.61
CA ARG A 114 36.14 -44.96 -33.83
C ARG A 114 37.05 -44.84 -35.05
N ALA A 115 38.08 -44.00 -34.97
CA ALA A 115 39.01 -43.80 -36.08
C ALA A 115 39.73 -45.11 -36.47
N GLN A 116 40.10 -45.93 -35.48
CA GLN A 116 40.67 -47.25 -35.72
C GLN A 116 39.67 -48.17 -36.44
N ALA A 117 38.41 -48.23 -35.97
CA ALA A 117 37.37 -49.05 -36.59
C ALA A 117 37.08 -48.62 -38.04
N GLU A 118 37.04 -47.30 -38.31
CA GLU A 118 36.90 -46.76 -39.67
C GLU A 118 38.08 -47.15 -40.56
N ALA A 119 39.31 -47.06 -40.05
CA ALA A 119 40.51 -47.47 -40.78
C ALA A 119 40.59 -49.00 -41.01
N GLU A 120 40.03 -49.81 -40.12
CA GLU A 120 39.91 -51.26 -40.30
C GLU A 120 38.84 -51.61 -41.34
N PHE A 121 37.69 -50.94 -41.32
CA PHE A 121 36.64 -51.10 -42.33
C PHE A 121 37.15 -50.76 -43.73
N ASN A 122 37.79 -49.60 -43.90
CA ASN A 122 38.34 -49.16 -45.19
C ASN A 122 39.47 -50.06 -45.72
N ARG A 123 40.11 -50.87 -44.87
CA ARG A 123 41.13 -51.85 -45.28
C ARG A 123 40.52 -53.18 -45.74
N ALA A 124 39.29 -53.48 -45.36
CA ALA A 124 38.62 -54.74 -45.65
C ALA A 124 37.74 -54.69 -46.91
N GLU A 125 37.32 -53.50 -47.35
CA GLU A 125 36.79 -53.25 -48.71
C GLU A 125 37.91 -53.19 -49.76
#